data_AF-A0A0F9E9L4-F1
#
_entry.id   AF-A0A0F9E9L4-F1
#
_cell.length_a   1.000
_cell.length_b   1.000
_cell.length_c   1.000
_cell.angle_alpha   90.00
_cell.angle_beta   90.00
_cell.angle_gamma   90.00
#
_symmetry.space_group_name_H-M   'P 1'
#
loop_
_entity.id
_entity.type
_entity.pdbx_description
1 polymer ?
#
loop_
_entity_poly.entity_id
_entity_poly.type
_entity_poly.pdbx_seq_one_letter_code
_entity_poly.pdbx_strand_id
1 'polypeptide(L)' 'MSRRGNCWDNALIERFFRSFKTEWMPKVGYGNFIDAKYSVSDYINGYYNNVRPHHYNAGLAPNESEVRYQDSKTVAKFY' A
#
# COMPACT_ATOMS: atom_id res chain seq x y z
N MET A 1 -16.83 -0.16 -4.05
CA MET A 1 -16.48 1.18 -4.55
C MET A 1 -16.93 2.19 -3.50
N SER A 2 -16.03 3.08 -3.07
CA SER A 2 -16.38 4.15 -2.13
C SER A 2 -17.51 5.03 -2.64
N ARG A 3 -18.27 5.65 -1.73
CA ARG A 3 -19.29 6.64 -2.11
C ARG A 3 -18.60 7.80 -2.83
N ARG A 4 -19.12 8.18 -4.00
CA ARG A 4 -18.64 9.33 -4.77
C ARG A 4 -18.65 10.57 -3.88
N GLY A 5 -17.46 11.09 -3.55
CA GLY A 5 -17.28 12.23 -2.65
C GLY A 5 -16.50 11.95 -1.35
N ASN A 6 -16.23 10.70 -0.98
CA ASN A 6 -15.33 10.39 0.14
C ASN A 6 -13.89 10.24 -0.35
N CYS A 7 -13.14 11.34 -0.37
CA CYS A 7 -11.75 11.37 -0.86
C CYS A 7 -10.78 10.56 0.01
N TRP A 8 -11.09 10.37 1.31
CA TRP A 8 -10.19 9.68 2.23
C TRP A 8 -10.06 8.18 1.92
N ASP A 9 -11.16 7.53 1.56
CA ASP A 9 -11.17 6.11 1.20
C ASP A 9 -10.55 5.87 -0.20
N ASN A 10 -10.73 6.83 -1.11
CA ASN A 10 -10.18 6.72 -2.46
C ASN A 10 -8.66 7.02 -2.52
N ALA A 11 -8.19 8.00 -1.73
CA ALA A 11 -6.81 8.46 -1.80
C ALA A 11 -5.77 7.36 -1.52
N LEU A 12 -6.09 6.44 -0.59
CA LEU A 12 -5.23 5.31 -0.25
C LEU A 12 -5.06 4.36 -1.45
N ILE A 13 -6.19 3.99 -2.07
CA ILE A 13 -6.26 3.09 -3.21
C ILE A 13 -5.64 3.73 -4.46
N GLU A 14 -5.92 5.01 -4.71
CA GLU A 14 -5.32 5.76 -5.82
C GLU A 14 -3.80 5.82 -5.73
N ARG A 15 -3.27 6.08 -4.53
CA ARG A 15 -1.82 6.12 -4.28
C ARG A 15 -1.19 4.75 -4.48
N PHE A 16 -1.83 3.68 -4.02
CA PHE A 16 -1.38 2.32 -4.24
C PHE A 16 -1.28 2.00 -5.74
N PHE A 17 -2.36 2.20 -6.50
CA PHE A 17 -2.38 1.85 -7.92
C PHE A 17 -1.45 2.73 -8.76
N ARG A 18 -1.29 4.00 -8.42
CA ARG A 18 -0.31 4.87 -9.06
C ARG A 18 1.10 4.29 -8.92
N SER A 19 1.47 3.90 -7.70
CA SER A 19 2.77 3.32 -7.38
C SER A 19 3.01 2.00 -8.11
N PHE A 20 2.02 1.10 -8.07
CA PHE A 20 2.07 -0.19 -8.76
C PHE A 20 2.32 -0.04 -10.26
N LYS A 21 1.58 0.85 -10.92
CA LYS A 21 1.69 1.09 -12.37
C LYS A 21 3.04 1.68 -12.77
N THR A 22 3.67 2.47 -11.91
CA THR A 22 4.95 3.13 -12.22
C THR A 22 6.17 2.29 -11.85
N GLU A 23 6.09 1.53 -10.77
CA GLU A 23 7.24 0.85 -10.18
C GLU A 23 7.34 -0.64 -10.57
N TRP A 24 6.21 -1.29 -10.87
CA TRP A 24 6.15 -2.74 -11.01
C TRP A 24 5.50 -3.25 -12.28
N MET A 25 4.44 -2.56 -12.74
CA MET A 25 3.68 -3.02 -13.90
C MET A 25 4.51 -2.87 -15.19
N PRO A 26 4.61 -3.92 -16.03
CA PRO A 26 5.27 -3.82 -17.32
C PRO A 26 4.57 -2.78 -18.21
N LYS A 27 5.34 -2.02 -19.00
CA LYS A 27 4.78 -1.01 -19.92
C LYS A 27 3.83 -1.57 -20.97
N VAL A 28 4.06 -2.83 -21.38
CA VAL A 28 3.22 -3.56 -22.34
C VAL A 28 2.06 -4.32 -21.67
N GLY A 29 1.95 -4.27 -20.34
CA GLY A 29 0.99 -5.04 -19.56
C GLY A 29 1.38 -6.50 -19.37
N TYR A 30 0.42 -7.31 -18.93
CA TYR A 30 0.59 -8.75 -18.70
C TYR A 30 -0.03 -9.55 -19.85
N GLY A 31 0.66 -10.61 -20.28
CA GLY A 31 0.20 -11.46 -21.39
C GLY A 31 -1.00 -12.35 -21.05
N ASN A 32 -1.19 -12.68 -19.77
CA ASN A 32 -2.36 -13.42 -19.30
C ASN A 32 -2.69 -13.07 -17.84
N PHE A 33 -3.87 -13.52 -17.40
CA PHE A 33 -4.39 -13.24 -16.07
C PHE A 33 -3.57 -13.91 -14.94
N ILE A 34 -2.99 -15.09 -15.20
CA ILE A 34 -2.23 -15.85 -14.20
C ILE A 34 -0.96 -15.08 -13.84
N ASP A 35 -0.20 -14.64 -14.85
CA ASP A 35 1.00 -13.81 -14.66
C ASP A 35 0.67 -12.48 -13.97
N ALA A 36 -0.43 -11.84 -14.37
CA ALA A 36 -0.88 -10.62 -13.70
C ALA A 36 -1.17 -10.86 -12.21
N LYS A 37 -1.88 -11.95 -11.89
CA LYS A 37 -2.21 -12.31 -10.50
C LYS A 37 -0.96 -12.56 -9.67
N TYR A 38 0.00 -13.33 -10.19
CA TYR A 38 1.26 -13.58 -9.49
C TYR A 38 2.06 -12.30 -9.30
N SER A 39 2.22 -11.49 -10.36
CA SER A 39 2.97 -10.24 -10.28
C SER A 39 2.36 -9.23 -9.31
N VAL A 40 1.02 -9.11 -9.27
CA VAL A 40 0.31 -8.26 -8.29
C VAL A 40 0.51 -8.80 -6.86
N SER A 41 0.39 -10.11 -6.67
CA SER A 41 0.59 -10.73 -5.35
C SER A 41 2.01 -10.55 -4.83
N ASP A 42 3.00 -10.70 -5.71
CA ASP A 42 4.41 -10.50 -5.42
C ASP A 42 4.71 -9.03 -5.10
N TYR A 43 4.13 -8.09 -5.86
CA TYR A 43 4.24 -6.68 -5.55
C TYR A 43 3.69 -6.35 -4.16
N ILE A 44 2.49 -6.84 -3.83
CA ILE A 44 1.84 -6.52 -2.54
C ILE A 44 2.63 -7.10 -1.37
N ASN A 45 2.90 -8.41 -1.42
CA ASN A 45 3.46 -9.15 -0.29
C ASN A 45 4.99 -9.11 -0.26
N GLY A 46 5.65 -9.16 -1.41
CA GLY A 46 7.11 -9.15 -1.50
C GLY A 46 7.71 -7.76 -1.33
N TYR A 47 7.09 -6.73 -1.93
CA TYR A 47 7.71 -5.40 -2.00
C TYR A 47 6.94 -4.30 -1.27
N TYR A 48 5.67 -4.06 -1.63
CA TYR A 48 4.92 -2.89 -1.19
C TYR A 48 4.77 -2.83 0.34
N ASN A 49 4.29 -3.91 0.96
CA ASN A 49 4.03 -3.93 2.41
C ASN A 49 5.30 -4.01 3.26
N ASN A 50 6.35 -4.66 2.75
CA ASN A 50 7.54 -5.01 3.52
C ASN A 50 8.75 -4.12 3.28
N VAL A 51 8.89 -3.53 2.08
CA VAL A 51 10.13 -2.89 1.64
C VAL A 51 9.92 -1.46 1.19
N ARG A 52 8.81 -1.15 0.52
CA ARG A 52 8.63 0.14 -0.15
C ARG A 52 8.62 1.30 0.85
N PRO A 53 9.54 2.29 0.74
CA PRO A 53 9.56 3.42 1.66
C PRO A 53 8.43 4.42 1.36
N HIS A 54 7.78 4.92 2.40
CA HIS A 54 6.76 5.97 2.29
C HIS A 54 7.19 7.25 3.01
N HIS A 55 7.28 8.37 2.28
CA HIS A 55 7.67 9.67 2.86
C HIS A 55 6.79 10.09 4.06
N TYR A 56 5.48 9.84 3.99
CA TYR A 56 4.53 10.11 5.08
C TYR A 56 4.79 9.25 6.33
N ASN A 57 5.39 8.07 6.17
CA ASN A 57 5.72 7.14 7.25
C ASN A 57 7.18 7.31 7.72
N ALA A 58 7.77 8.50 7.53
CA ALA A 58 9.19 8.75 7.78
C ALA A 58 10.15 7.80 7.02
N GLY A 59 9.75 7.36 5.83
CA GLY A 59 10.53 6.42 5.01
C GLY A 59 10.31 4.94 5.36
N LEU A 60 9.48 4.63 6.35
CA LEU A 60 9.16 3.24 6.72
C LEU A 60 8.23 2.58 5.71
N ALA A 61 8.36 1.26 5.62
CA ALA A 61 7.40 0.41 4.92
C ALA A 61 6.04 0.41 5.65
N PRO A 62 4.94 0.09 4.95
CA PRO A 62 3.61 0.02 5.56
C PRO A 62 3.55 -0.84 6.82
N ASN A 63 4.12 -2.06 6.79
CA ASN A 63 4.11 -2.97 7.93
C ASN A 63 4.89 -2.39 9.12
N GLU A 64 6.07 -1.84 8.88
CA GLU A 64 6.88 -1.18 9.91
C GLU A 64 6.16 0.01 10.54
N SER A 65 5.45 0.79 9.71
CA SER A 65 4.64 1.91 10.19
C SER A 65 3.46 1.47 11.04
N GLU A 66 2.83 0.33 10.70
CA GLU A 66 1.73 -0.24 11.47
C GLU A 66 2.21 -0.79 12.81
N VAL A 67 3.34 -1.50 12.84
CA VAL A 67 3.97 -1.96 14.09
C VAL A 67 4.29 -0.77 14.99
N ARG A 68 4.92 0.29 14.44
CA ARG A 68 5.20 1.52 15.19
C ARG A 68 3.94 2.20 15.72
N TYR A 69 2.86 2.20 14.93
CA TYR A 69 1.57 2.75 15.36
C TYR A 69 0.96 1.94 16.50
N GLN A 70 1.01 0.60 16.43
CA GLN A 70 0.53 -0.27 17.51
C GLN A 70 1.33 -0.08 18.79
N ASP A 71 2.67 -0.01 18.69
CA ASP A 71 3.56 0.24 19.81
C ASP A 71 3.34 1.63 20.44
N SER A 72 3.01 2.64 19.64
CA SER A 72 2.72 3.99 20.11
C SER A 72 1.45 4.12 20.96
N LYS A 73 0.58 3.10 21.01
CA LYS A 73 -0.62 3.11 21.85
C LYS A 73 -0.34 2.59 23.26
N THR A 74 0.35 3.42 24.04
CA THR A 74 0.08 3.61 25.46
C THR A 74 0.08 5.10 25.79
N VAL A 75 -0.88 5.86 25.24
CA VAL A 75 -1.11 7.25 25.66
C VAL A 75 -2.61 7.50 25.68
N ALA A 76 -3.13 7.62 26.90
CA ALA A 76 -4.53 7.81 27.31
C ALA A 76 -5.48 6.61 27.12
N LYS A 77 -5.63 5.82 28.19
CA LYS A 77 -6.93 5.22 28.54
C LYS A 77 -7.78 6.36 29.11
N PHE A 78 -8.78 6.83 28.36
CA PHE A 78 -9.84 7.63 28.97
C PHE A 78 -10.73 6.65 29.75
N TYR A 79 -10.61 6.67 31.07
CA TYR A 79 -11.58 6.08 32.00
C TYR A 79 -12.86 6.92 32.00
#